data_AF-A0AAN7ZIE4-F1
#
_entry.id   AF-A0AAN7ZIE4-F1
#
_cell.length_a   1.000
_cell.length_b   1.000
_cell.length_c   1.000
_cell.angle_alpha   90.00
_cell.angle_beta   90.00
_cell.angle_gamma   90.00
#
_symmetry.space_group_name_H-M   'P 1'
#
loop_
_entity.id
_entity.type
_entity.pdbx_description
1 polymer ?
#
loop_
_entity_poly.entity_id
_entity_poly.type
_entity_poly.pdbx_seq_one_letter_code
_entity_poly.pdbx_strand_id
1 'polypeptide(L)'
;MDYIIIKVKQILPFQFSFLYKYVDDIICGLPQDKIDYTLKTFNSIHNKLQFTVELEENQGVPFLDTKIIRNKENKLIIDWYTKPTNSGRYINYNSNHILIQKINTLKGMKNRIMKISHHTLIHKNLLKLSTMFIDNGFPKTLVKKILFNSNTFSNINNNSLNNIISSTSNFSNTIPINTPNSHDNNNLFKYTRIPYIPNLTHKLIKVLQHEQIKFAFYNMSPLKKIFTKLKDKTNKFMKSNVIYCVPCNNCSNIYIGLTTNWLKTRISTHKSDIRTMKNRCALSIHAINNNHSFDFDNTSILNSSNKLSTLKLMEMVEINKQINNTVNFKSDIENLHVIYANLLSIYNNIHS
;
A
#
# COMPACT_ATOMS: atom_id res chain seq x y z
N MET A 1 -4.37 28.67 5.44
CA MET A 1 -5.45 28.44 6.42
C MET A 1 -5.21 29.17 7.74
N ASP A 2 -4.16 28.87 8.52
CA ASP A 2 -4.00 29.46 9.87
C ASP A 2 -3.89 30.99 9.87
N TYR A 3 -3.13 31.54 8.93
CA TYR A 3 -3.04 32.99 8.71
C TYR A 3 -4.41 33.65 8.49
N ILE A 4 -5.30 33.00 7.74
CA ILE A 4 -6.64 33.50 7.44
C ILE A 4 -7.47 33.53 8.71
N ILE A 5 -7.47 32.45 9.49
CA ILE A 5 -8.21 32.36 10.76
C ILE A 5 -7.76 33.46 11.72
N ILE A 6 -6.44 33.74 11.82
CA ILE A 6 -5.91 34.82 12.66
C ILE A 6 -6.44 36.18 12.20
N LYS A 7 -6.40 36.48 10.90
CA LYS A 7 -6.93 37.73 10.35
C LYS A 7 -8.43 37.87 10.56
N VAL A 8 -9.22 36.83 10.30
CA VAL A 8 -10.67 36.87 10.52
C VAL A 8 -10.98 37.18 11.98
N LYS A 9 -10.27 36.56 12.93
CA LYS A 9 -10.46 36.83 14.37
C LYS A 9 -10.18 38.28 14.75
N GLN A 10 -9.32 38.99 14.03
CA GLN A 10 -9.05 40.42 14.25
C GLN A 10 -10.11 41.33 13.63
N ILE A 11 -10.78 40.88 12.56
CA ILE A 11 -11.77 41.67 11.81
C ILE A 11 -13.18 41.53 12.39
N LEU A 12 -13.54 40.33 12.89
CA LEU A 12 -14.88 40.09 13.40
C LEU A 12 -15.13 40.87 14.70
N PRO A 13 -16.30 41.52 14.86
CA PRO A 13 -16.64 42.29 16.06
C PRO A 13 -17.10 41.39 17.23
N PHE A 14 -16.93 40.08 17.14
CA PHE A 14 -17.34 39.11 18.15
C PHE A 14 -16.38 37.91 18.17
N GLN A 15 -16.47 37.11 19.23
CA GLN A 15 -15.66 35.90 19.39
C GLN A 15 -16.43 34.65 19.02
N PHE A 16 -15.73 33.65 18.49
CA PHE A 16 -16.28 32.32 18.25
C PHE A 16 -16.50 31.61 19.59
N SER A 17 -17.65 30.96 19.78
CA SER A 17 -17.89 30.12 20.98
C SER A 17 -16.92 28.95 21.04
N PHE A 18 -16.60 28.38 19.86
CA PHE A 18 -15.50 27.46 19.65
C PHE A 18 -15.06 27.56 18.19
N LEU A 19 -13.81 27.24 17.90
CA LEU A 19 -13.29 27.12 16.54
C LEU A 19 -12.21 26.04 16.51
N TYR A 20 -12.44 24.99 15.72
CA TYR A 20 -11.47 23.92 15.50
C TYR A 20 -11.20 23.78 14.01
N LYS A 21 -9.94 23.52 13.67
CA LYS A 21 -9.47 23.31 12.30
C LYS A 21 -8.82 21.93 12.21
N TYR A 22 -9.17 21.18 11.17
CA TYR A 22 -8.49 19.95 10.78
C TYR A 22 -8.14 19.99 9.29
N VAL A 23 -6.85 20.21 9.00
CA VAL A 23 -6.35 20.44 7.63
C VAL A 23 -7.13 21.56 6.94
N ASP A 24 -8.06 21.22 6.05
CA ASP A 24 -8.87 22.16 5.26
C ASP A 24 -10.28 22.36 5.84
N ASP A 25 -10.73 21.51 6.78
CA ASP A 25 -12.06 21.59 7.39
C ASP A 25 -12.04 22.46 8.66
N ILE A 26 -13.04 23.32 8.82
CA ILE A 26 -13.25 24.16 10.01
C ILE A 26 -14.63 23.88 10.58
N ILE A 27 -14.74 23.74 11.90
CA ILE A 27 -15.99 23.83 12.61
C ILE A 27 -15.94 24.99 13.62
N CYS A 28 -16.99 25.79 13.67
CA CYS A 28 -17.07 26.89 14.62
C CYS A 28 -18.51 27.13 15.10
N GLY A 29 -18.62 27.65 16.33
CA GLY A 29 -19.87 28.12 16.91
C GLY A 29 -20.04 29.62 16.66
N LEU A 30 -21.13 30.00 15.99
CA LEU A 30 -21.44 31.36 15.57
C LEU A 30 -22.90 31.72 15.88
N PRO A 31 -23.21 32.99 16.18
CA PRO A 31 -24.59 33.48 16.16
C PRO A 31 -25.20 33.31 14.76
N GLN A 32 -26.46 32.89 14.69
CA GLN A 32 -27.13 32.53 13.44
C GLN A 32 -27.19 33.70 12.44
N ASP A 33 -27.34 34.93 12.92
CA ASP A 33 -27.38 36.16 12.12
C ASP A 33 -26.00 36.61 11.59
N LYS A 34 -24.91 36.02 12.09
CA LYS A 34 -23.52 36.41 11.74
C LYS A 34 -22.85 35.46 10.76
N ILE A 35 -23.51 34.39 10.33
CA ILE A 35 -22.92 33.37 9.46
C ILE A 35 -22.48 33.96 8.12
N ASP A 36 -23.38 34.65 7.41
CA ASP A 36 -23.07 35.23 6.09
C ASP A 36 -21.99 36.32 6.16
N TYR A 37 -22.03 37.14 7.20
CA TYR A 37 -21.01 38.15 7.44
C TYR A 37 -19.64 37.50 7.68
N THR A 38 -19.60 36.42 8.45
CA THR A 38 -18.37 35.66 8.72
C THR A 38 -17.83 35.05 7.44
N LEU A 39 -18.68 34.39 6.63
CA LEU A 39 -18.29 33.80 5.36
C LEU A 39 -17.71 34.83 4.39
N LYS A 40 -18.35 35.99 4.26
CA LYS A 40 -17.83 37.12 3.45
C LYS A 40 -16.47 37.59 3.95
N THR A 41 -16.28 37.67 5.27
CA THR A 41 -15.00 38.06 5.88
C THR A 41 -13.90 37.02 5.62
N PHE A 42 -14.21 35.72 5.66
CA PHE A 42 -13.25 34.69 5.27
C PHE A 42 -12.84 34.82 3.80
N ASN A 43 -13.82 35.05 2.91
CA ASN A 43 -13.62 35.13 1.47
C ASN A 43 -12.97 36.43 1.00
N SER A 44 -12.97 37.49 1.81
CA SER A 44 -12.32 38.76 1.50
C SER A 44 -10.80 38.75 1.69
N ILE A 45 -10.25 37.77 2.42
CA ILE A 45 -8.81 37.75 2.75
C ILE A 45 -7.95 37.28 1.57
N HIS A 46 -8.44 36.36 0.73
CA HIS A 46 -7.66 35.82 -0.38
C HIS A 46 -8.51 35.45 -1.59
N ASN A 47 -8.21 36.05 -2.75
CA ASN A 47 -8.98 35.87 -3.99
C ASN A 47 -9.05 34.41 -4.49
N LYS A 48 -7.96 33.63 -4.40
CA LYS A 48 -7.92 32.24 -4.90
C LYS A 48 -8.44 31.18 -3.91
N LEU A 49 -8.72 31.53 -2.67
CA LEU A 49 -9.17 30.57 -1.65
C LEU A 49 -10.53 31.01 -1.14
N GLN A 50 -11.57 30.28 -1.55
CA GLN A 50 -12.95 30.58 -1.22
C GLN A 50 -13.51 29.47 -0.35
N PHE A 51 -14.16 29.87 0.73
CA PHE A 51 -14.81 29.02 1.71
C PHE A 51 -16.29 28.83 1.35
N THR A 52 -16.81 27.67 1.72
CA THR A 52 -18.24 27.34 1.72
C THR A 52 -18.67 26.95 3.12
N VAL A 53 -19.93 27.17 3.46
CA VAL A 53 -20.49 26.84 4.78
C VAL A 53 -21.51 25.72 4.64
N GLU A 54 -21.36 24.68 5.46
CA GLU A 54 -22.39 23.69 5.73
C GLU A 54 -23.09 24.09 7.04
N LEU A 55 -24.40 24.32 6.98
CA LEU A 55 -25.19 24.72 8.15
C LEU A 55 -25.59 23.51 9.01
N GLU A 56 -25.93 23.78 10.27
CA GLU A 56 -26.52 22.77 11.14
C GLU A 56 -27.88 22.32 10.58
N GLU A 57 -28.03 21.02 10.32
CA GLU A 57 -29.29 20.42 9.85
C GLU A 57 -29.83 19.42 10.89
N ASN A 58 -31.11 19.55 11.23
CA ASN A 58 -31.76 18.69 12.24
C ASN A 58 -30.98 18.65 13.57
N GLN A 59 -30.55 19.82 14.05
CA GLN A 59 -29.78 19.99 15.28
C GLN A 59 -28.43 19.26 15.27
N GLY A 60 -27.84 19.01 14.10
CA GLY A 60 -26.49 18.49 14.06
C GLY A 60 -25.70 18.86 12.82
N VAL A 61 -24.39 18.88 12.98
CA VAL A 61 -23.42 19.27 11.96
C VAL A 61 -22.36 18.18 11.81
N PRO A 62 -22.08 17.71 10.59
CA PRO A 62 -20.98 16.77 10.36
C PRO A 62 -19.62 17.48 10.50
N PHE A 63 -18.66 16.81 11.11
CA PHE A 63 -17.27 17.25 11.13
C PHE A 63 -16.34 16.03 11.13
N LEU A 64 -15.54 15.89 10.07
CA LEU A 64 -14.71 14.70 9.83
C LEU A 64 -15.55 13.41 9.85
N ASP A 65 -15.18 12.46 10.71
CA ASP A 65 -15.86 11.18 10.90
C ASP A 65 -16.91 11.21 12.03
N THR A 66 -17.33 12.40 12.46
CA THR A 66 -18.32 12.59 13.52
C THR A 66 -19.48 13.47 13.08
N LYS A 67 -20.62 13.31 13.75
CA LYS A 67 -21.73 14.26 13.69
C LYS A 67 -21.95 14.78 15.10
N ILE A 68 -21.80 16.09 15.28
CA ILE A 68 -22.06 16.76 16.54
C ILE A 68 -23.54 17.09 16.55
N ILE A 69 -24.26 16.64 17.57
CA ILE A 69 -25.71 16.74 17.67
C ILE A 69 -26.04 17.46 18.98
N ARG A 70 -26.84 18.52 18.91
CA ARG A 70 -27.43 19.15 20.09
C ARG A 70 -28.67 18.35 20.49
N ASN A 71 -28.67 17.79 21.71
CA ASN A 71 -29.80 17.04 22.22
C ASN A 71 -30.90 17.98 22.76
N LYS A 72 -32.05 17.40 23.16
CA LYS A 72 -33.19 18.15 23.73
C LYS A 72 -32.86 18.91 25.02
N GLU A 73 -31.81 18.52 25.72
CA GLU A 73 -31.31 19.20 26.94
C GLU A 73 -30.24 20.27 26.63
N ASN A 74 -30.07 20.65 25.36
CA ASN A 74 -29.02 21.57 24.90
C ASN A 74 -27.58 21.11 25.18
N LYS A 75 -27.37 19.81 25.41
CA LYS A 75 -26.03 19.21 25.51
C LYS A 75 -25.58 18.70 24.15
N LEU A 76 -24.28 18.81 23.88
CA LEU A 76 -23.66 18.25 22.69
C LEU A 76 -23.39 16.75 22.90
N ILE A 77 -23.90 15.93 21.99
CA ILE A 77 -23.52 14.53 21.86
C ILE A 77 -22.81 14.33 20.53
N ILE A 78 -21.90 13.36 20.48
CA ILE A 78 -21.13 13.06 19.28
C ILE A 78 -21.58 11.69 18.78
N ASP A 79 -21.74 11.56 17.47
CA ASP A 79 -22.08 10.30 16.81
C ASP A 79 -21.05 9.96 15.75
N TRP A 80 -20.86 8.66 15.47
CA TRP A 80 -20.06 8.24 14.32
C TRP A 80 -20.78 8.57 13.02
N TYR A 81 -20.12 9.34 12.16
CA TYR A 81 -20.70 9.80 10.90
C TYR A 81 -19.95 9.28 9.69
N THR A 82 -20.71 9.07 8.61
CA THR A 82 -20.20 8.73 7.30
C THR A 82 -20.90 9.62 6.28
N LYS A 83 -20.13 10.32 5.44
CA LYS A 83 -20.71 11.13 4.36
C LYS A 83 -21.62 10.28 3.46
N PRO A 84 -22.66 10.85 2.83
CA PRO A 84 -23.56 10.13 1.92
C PRO A 84 -22.84 9.47 0.74
N THR A 85 -21.69 10.04 0.34
CA THR A 85 -20.82 9.50 -0.72
C THR A 85 -20.00 8.28 -0.29
N ASN A 86 -20.07 7.87 0.99
CA ASN A 86 -19.36 6.70 1.46
C ASN A 86 -19.93 5.42 0.83
N SER A 87 -19.11 4.76 0.00
CA SER A 87 -19.46 3.49 -0.64
C SER A 87 -19.65 2.29 0.30
N GLY A 88 -19.27 2.41 1.58
CA GLY A 88 -19.30 1.30 2.54
C GLY A 88 -18.28 0.20 2.26
N ARG A 89 -17.33 0.41 1.33
CA ARG A 89 -16.33 -0.58 0.94
C ARG A 89 -15.20 -0.66 1.97
N TYR A 90 -15.00 -1.85 2.51
CA TYR A 90 -13.88 -2.22 3.36
C TYR A 90 -13.05 -3.31 2.67
N ILE A 91 -12.05 -3.85 3.38
CA ILE A 91 -11.33 -5.04 2.93
C ILE A 91 -12.33 -6.17 2.67
N ASN A 92 -12.39 -6.70 1.45
CA ASN A 92 -13.29 -7.81 1.15
C ASN A 92 -12.83 -9.09 1.88
N TYR A 93 -13.76 -9.86 2.47
CA TYR A 93 -13.39 -11.08 3.21
C TYR A 93 -12.72 -12.14 2.34
N ASN A 94 -13.04 -12.20 1.05
CA ASN A 94 -12.46 -13.16 0.10
C ASN A 94 -11.15 -12.64 -0.53
N SER A 95 -10.70 -11.44 -0.16
CA SER A 95 -9.43 -10.90 -0.67
C SER A 95 -8.24 -11.72 -0.19
N ASN A 96 -7.12 -11.68 -0.93
CA ASN A 96 -5.88 -12.41 -0.59
C ASN A 96 -5.09 -11.75 0.56
N HIS A 97 -5.79 -11.22 1.56
CA HIS A 97 -5.21 -10.72 2.79
C HIS A 97 -5.26 -11.79 3.87
N ILE A 98 -4.27 -11.75 4.75
CA ILE A 98 -4.24 -12.58 5.96
C ILE A 98 -5.49 -12.29 6.80
N LEU A 99 -6.04 -13.33 7.41
CA LEU A 99 -7.25 -13.23 8.22
C LEU A 99 -7.15 -12.19 9.35
N ILE A 100 -5.99 -12.07 9.99
CA ILE A 100 -5.79 -11.11 11.07
C ILE A 100 -5.99 -9.66 10.61
N GLN A 101 -5.60 -9.31 9.38
CA GLN A 101 -5.79 -7.96 8.84
C GLN A 101 -7.28 -7.66 8.63
N LYS A 102 -8.04 -8.65 8.12
CA LYS A 102 -9.50 -8.55 7.94
C LYS A 102 -10.20 -8.35 9.27
N ILE A 103 -9.85 -9.14 10.28
CA ILE A 103 -10.42 -9.05 11.63
C ILE A 103 -10.05 -7.73 12.31
N ASN A 104 -8.79 -7.30 12.22
CA ASN A 104 -8.35 -6.04 12.80
C ASN A 104 -9.03 -4.84 12.16
N THR A 105 -9.39 -4.91 10.88
CA THR A 105 -10.18 -3.86 10.22
C THR A 105 -11.56 -3.72 10.88
N LEU A 106 -12.26 -4.83 11.13
CA LEU A 106 -13.55 -4.84 11.84
C LEU A 106 -13.41 -4.34 13.29
N LYS A 107 -12.41 -4.86 14.03
CA LYS A 107 -12.14 -4.45 15.41
C LYS A 107 -11.81 -2.95 15.51
N GLY A 108 -11.00 -2.43 14.58
CA GLY A 108 -10.64 -1.02 14.53
C GLY A 108 -11.86 -0.12 14.36
N MET A 109 -12.79 -0.49 13.47
CA MET A 109 -14.04 0.24 13.27
C MET A 109 -14.97 0.16 14.49
N LYS A 110 -15.09 -1.02 15.12
CA LYS A 110 -15.81 -1.16 16.40
C LYS A 110 -15.23 -0.21 17.45
N ASN A 111 -13.91 -0.23 17.66
CA ASN A 111 -13.23 0.60 18.65
C ASN A 111 -13.45 2.09 18.36
N ARG A 112 -13.45 2.46 17.09
CA ARG A 112 -13.76 3.83 16.65
C ARG A 112 -15.16 4.25 17.06
N ILE A 113 -16.17 3.43 16.77
CA ILE A 113 -17.57 3.69 17.15
C ILE A 113 -17.69 3.83 18.66
N MET A 114 -17.10 2.92 19.43
CA MET A 114 -17.15 2.93 20.89
C MET A 114 -16.51 4.18 21.51
N LYS A 115 -15.43 4.70 20.90
CA LYS A 115 -14.72 5.89 21.39
C LYS A 115 -15.41 7.21 21.02
N ILE A 116 -16.04 7.25 19.85
CA ILE A 116 -16.61 8.49 19.28
C ILE A 116 -18.07 8.67 19.67
N SER A 117 -18.87 7.60 19.62
CA SER A 117 -20.32 7.71 19.69
C SER A 117 -20.79 7.79 21.12
N HIS A 118 -21.79 8.63 21.37
CA HIS A 118 -22.53 8.66 22.62
C HIS A 118 -23.15 7.28 22.92
N HIS A 119 -23.22 6.89 24.20
CA HIS A 119 -23.59 5.54 24.62
C HIS A 119 -24.94 5.06 24.07
N THR A 120 -25.92 5.97 23.93
CA THR A 120 -27.24 5.69 23.36
C THR A 120 -27.22 5.34 21.87
N LEU A 121 -26.20 5.77 21.13
CA LEU A 121 -26.09 5.60 19.67
C LEU A 121 -25.18 4.43 19.27
N ILE A 122 -24.37 3.92 20.20
CA ILE A 122 -23.42 2.82 19.96
C ILE A 122 -24.11 1.61 19.33
N HIS A 123 -25.23 1.14 19.91
CA HIS A 123 -25.90 -0.07 19.43
C HIS A 123 -26.37 0.08 17.98
N LYS A 124 -26.99 1.22 17.64
CA LYS A 124 -27.41 1.56 16.28
C LYS A 124 -26.24 1.56 15.31
N ASN A 125 -25.11 2.15 15.72
CA ASN A 125 -23.90 2.20 14.89
C ASN A 125 -23.24 0.83 14.70
N LEU A 126 -23.26 -0.04 15.71
CA LEU A 126 -22.77 -1.41 15.58
C LEU A 126 -23.65 -2.24 14.63
N LEU A 127 -24.98 -2.04 14.62
CA LEU A 127 -25.85 -2.65 13.62
C LEU A 127 -25.52 -2.17 12.20
N LYS A 128 -25.34 -0.86 12.02
CA LYS A 128 -24.88 -0.28 10.74
C LYS A 128 -23.53 -0.86 10.30
N LEU A 129 -22.54 -0.93 11.20
CA LEU A 129 -21.24 -1.54 10.92
C LEU A 129 -21.36 -3.02 10.57
N SER A 130 -22.26 -3.75 11.24
CA SER A 130 -22.53 -5.15 10.96
C SER A 130 -23.00 -5.33 9.52
N THR A 131 -23.97 -4.53 9.06
CA THR A 131 -24.45 -4.59 7.66
C THR A 131 -23.32 -4.34 6.68
N MET A 132 -22.54 -3.27 6.88
CA MET A 132 -21.40 -2.94 6.01
C MET A 132 -20.39 -4.09 5.86
N PHE A 133 -20.00 -4.75 6.96
CA PHE A 133 -19.02 -5.83 6.86
C PHE A 133 -19.59 -7.11 6.26
N ILE A 134 -20.88 -7.40 6.46
CA ILE A 134 -21.56 -8.52 5.79
C ILE A 134 -21.59 -8.28 4.28
N ASP A 135 -21.87 -7.05 3.84
CA ASP A 135 -21.87 -6.67 2.42
C ASP A 135 -20.47 -6.75 1.79
N ASN A 136 -19.41 -6.61 2.60
CA ASN A 136 -18.03 -6.88 2.20
C ASN A 136 -17.62 -8.37 2.26
N GLY A 137 -18.59 -9.26 2.43
CA GLY A 137 -18.41 -10.72 2.36
C GLY A 137 -18.02 -11.39 3.69
N PHE A 138 -18.02 -10.67 4.82
CA PHE A 138 -17.67 -11.30 6.10
C PHE A 138 -18.78 -12.26 6.57
N PRO A 139 -18.42 -13.43 7.15
CA PRO A 139 -19.38 -14.34 7.73
C PRO A 139 -20.22 -13.67 8.84
N LYS A 140 -21.55 -13.77 8.76
CA LYS A 140 -22.49 -13.14 9.71
C LYS A 140 -22.20 -13.52 11.17
N THR A 141 -21.88 -14.79 11.41
CA THR A 141 -21.54 -15.32 12.75
C THR A 141 -20.29 -14.67 13.33
N LEU A 142 -19.25 -14.51 12.50
CA LEU A 142 -18.00 -13.86 12.86
C LEU A 142 -18.23 -12.38 13.21
N VAL A 143 -18.98 -11.66 12.36
CA VAL A 143 -19.30 -10.23 12.56
C VAL A 143 -20.07 -10.05 13.87
N LYS A 144 -21.13 -10.83 14.09
CA LYS A 144 -21.93 -10.74 15.31
C LYS A 144 -21.10 -11.01 16.57
N LYS A 145 -20.25 -12.05 16.55
CA LYS A 145 -19.38 -12.37 17.68
C LYS A 145 -18.41 -11.24 17.99
N ILE A 146 -17.80 -10.63 16.98
CA ILE A 146 -16.83 -9.54 17.19
C ILE A 146 -17.51 -8.26 17.67
N LEU A 147 -18.66 -7.91 17.11
CA LEU A 147 -19.33 -6.63 17.41
C LEU A 147 -20.08 -6.65 18.73
N PHE A 148 -20.84 -7.72 19.02
CA PHE A 148 -21.82 -7.72 20.12
C PHE A 148 -21.41 -8.55 21.34
N ASN A 149 -20.32 -9.31 21.28
CA ASN A 149 -19.84 -10.04 22.46
C ASN A 149 -18.93 -9.14 23.32
N SER A 150 -19.34 -8.91 24.57
CA SER A 150 -18.75 -7.98 25.55
C SER A 150 -17.35 -8.38 26.03
N ASN A 151 -16.99 -9.68 26.01
CA ASN A 151 -15.71 -10.18 26.52
C ASN A 151 -14.53 -10.07 25.53
N THR A 152 -14.67 -9.32 24.44
CA THR A 152 -13.73 -9.37 23.30
C THR A 152 -12.61 -8.33 23.30
N PHE A 153 -12.48 -7.54 24.37
CA PHE A 153 -11.41 -6.55 24.47
C PHE A 153 -10.11 -7.07 25.11
N SER A 154 -10.17 -8.08 25.98
CA SER A 154 -8.97 -8.49 26.74
C SER A 154 -8.43 -9.88 26.40
N ASN A 155 -9.23 -10.88 26.04
CA ASN A 155 -8.72 -12.26 25.90
C ASN A 155 -9.49 -13.12 24.88
N ILE A 156 -9.53 -12.72 23.61
CA ILE A 156 -9.68 -13.77 22.57
C ILE A 156 -8.29 -14.37 22.37
N ASN A 157 -7.97 -15.39 23.17
CA ASN A 157 -6.90 -16.31 22.81
C ASN A 157 -7.15 -16.82 21.39
N ASN A 158 -6.10 -16.86 20.58
CA ASN A 158 -6.16 -17.32 19.18
C ASN A 158 -6.95 -18.64 19.04
N ASN A 159 -6.92 -19.52 20.05
CA ASN A 159 -7.67 -20.77 20.13
C ASN A 159 -9.21 -20.61 19.98
N SER A 160 -9.82 -19.57 20.57
CA SER A 160 -11.28 -19.31 20.47
C SER A 160 -11.71 -18.82 19.08
N LEU A 161 -10.79 -18.19 18.37
CA LEU A 161 -10.98 -17.74 17.00
C LEU A 161 -10.73 -18.90 16.01
N ASN A 162 -9.74 -19.74 16.30
CA ASN A 162 -9.39 -20.94 15.54
C ASN A 162 -10.53 -21.95 15.50
N ASN A 163 -11.23 -22.16 16.62
CA ASN A 163 -12.39 -23.06 16.70
C ASN A 163 -13.61 -22.58 15.86
N ILE A 164 -13.68 -21.30 15.53
CA ILE A 164 -14.75 -20.73 14.68
C ILE A 164 -14.38 -20.78 13.21
N ILE A 165 -13.11 -20.53 12.89
CA ILE A 165 -12.62 -20.61 11.52
C ILE A 165 -12.68 -22.05 11.04
N SER A 166 -12.37 -23.02 11.90
CA SER A 166 -12.47 -24.46 11.59
C SER A 166 -13.91 -24.97 11.42
N SER A 167 -14.89 -24.36 12.07
CA SER A 167 -16.32 -24.74 11.93
C SER A 167 -17.02 -24.06 10.76
N THR A 168 -16.45 -22.98 10.21
CA THR A 168 -17.01 -22.24 9.05
C THR A 168 -16.20 -22.41 7.76
N SER A 169 -15.03 -23.04 7.83
CA SER A 169 -14.18 -23.36 6.68
C SER A 169 -13.18 -24.46 7.04
N ASN A 170 -12.88 -25.37 6.10
CA ASN A 170 -11.78 -26.34 6.20
C ASN A 170 -10.37 -25.68 6.19
N PHE A 171 -10.24 -24.45 6.68
CA PHE A 171 -9.04 -23.62 6.59
C PHE A 171 -8.49 -23.31 7.99
N SER A 172 -7.74 -24.26 8.54
CA SER A 172 -6.86 -24.07 9.70
C SER A 172 -5.66 -23.17 9.34
N ASN A 173 -5.92 -21.89 9.06
CA ASN A 173 -4.94 -20.96 8.49
C ASN A 173 -4.77 -19.71 9.37
N THR A 174 -4.41 -19.90 10.64
CA THR A 174 -3.90 -18.81 11.48
C THR A 174 -2.40 -18.98 11.73
N ILE A 175 -1.65 -17.97 11.32
CA ILE A 175 -0.25 -17.79 11.67
C ILE A 175 -0.16 -17.60 13.19
N PRO A 176 0.68 -18.35 13.92
CA PRO A 176 1.00 -18.02 15.30
C PRO A 176 1.72 -16.67 15.28
N ILE A 177 1.02 -15.62 15.73
CA ILE A 177 1.65 -14.35 16.02
C ILE A 177 2.26 -14.52 17.40
N ASN A 178 3.60 -14.64 17.46
CA ASN A 178 4.33 -14.48 18.71
C ASN A 178 4.10 -13.04 19.20
N THR A 179 3.03 -12.84 19.97
CA THR A 179 2.91 -11.69 20.85
C THR A 179 4.08 -11.76 21.82
N PRO A 180 4.91 -10.72 21.94
CA PRO A 180 5.98 -10.74 22.92
C PRO A 180 5.33 -10.87 24.30
N ASN A 181 5.59 -12.00 24.96
CA ASN A 181 5.45 -12.04 26.42
C ASN A 181 6.38 -10.96 26.95
N SER A 182 5.86 -10.11 27.83
CA SER A 182 6.52 -8.95 28.42
C SER A 182 7.70 -9.30 29.35
N HIS A 183 8.33 -10.46 29.19
CA HIS A 183 9.40 -10.95 30.05
C HIS A 183 10.67 -11.45 29.36
N ASP A 184 10.74 -11.47 28.02
CA ASP A 184 12.00 -11.82 27.34
C ASP A 184 12.74 -10.57 26.86
N ASN A 185 13.60 -10.06 27.74
CA ASN A 185 14.58 -9.03 27.45
C ASN A 185 15.60 -9.52 26.39
N ASN A 186 15.85 -8.69 25.37
CA ASN A 186 17.03 -8.67 24.48
C ASN A 186 17.17 -9.66 23.30
N ASN A 187 16.14 -10.36 22.81
CA ASN A 187 16.25 -11.02 21.50
C ASN A 187 15.93 -10.06 20.34
N LEU A 188 16.95 -9.71 19.56
CA LEU A 188 16.85 -8.83 18.40
C LEU A 188 16.19 -9.57 17.22
N PHE A 189 14.86 -9.55 17.15
CA PHE A 189 14.14 -10.14 16.02
C PHE A 189 14.44 -9.42 14.71
N LYS A 190 14.83 -10.17 13.68
CA LYS A 190 15.00 -9.68 12.32
C LYS A 190 13.65 -9.62 11.61
N TYR A 191 13.21 -8.43 11.21
CA TYR A 191 11.97 -8.27 10.44
C TYR A 191 12.22 -8.48 8.95
N THR A 192 11.46 -9.38 8.34
CA THR A 192 11.54 -9.69 6.90
C THR A 192 10.16 -9.59 6.27
N ARG A 193 10.10 -8.98 5.07
CA ARG A 193 8.86 -8.81 4.33
C ARG A 193 8.71 -9.88 3.25
N ILE A 194 7.58 -10.61 3.24
CA ILE A 194 7.29 -11.68 2.27
C ILE A 194 5.86 -11.56 1.68
N PRO A 195 5.62 -12.03 0.45
CA PRO A 195 4.27 -12.03 -0.10
C PRO A 195 3.39 -13.03 0.65
N TYR A 196 2.12 -12.67 0.88
CA TYR A 196 1.15 -13.61 1.41
C TYR A 196 0.62 -14.51 0.29
N ILE A 197 0.93 -15.79 0.39
CA ILE A 197 0.44 -16.86 -0.47
C ILE A 197 -0.33 -17.83 0.42
N PRO A 198 -1.65 -17.97 0.25
CA PRO A 198 -2.46 -18.90 1.03
C PRO A 198 -1.84 -20.29 1.04
N ASN A 199 -1.90 -20.96 2.20
CA ASN A 199 -1.33 -22.29 2.47
C ASN A 199 0.21 -22.35 2.49
N LEU A 200 0.91 -21.75 1.51
CA LEU A 200 2.37 -21.77 1.45
C LEU A 200 3.00 -20.94 2.57
N THR A 201 2.53 -19.70 2.74
CA THR A 201 3.09 -18.80 3.75
C THR A 201 2.91 -19.37 5.16
N HIS A 202 1.83 -20.09 5.45
CA HIS A 202 1.62 -20.75 6.74
C HIS A 202 2.62 -21.87 7.00
N LYS A 203 2.84 -22.74 6.00
CA LYS A 203 3.87 -23.79 6.07
C LYS A 203 5.26 -23.18 6.28
N LEU A 204 5.57 -22.12 5.55
CA LEU A 204 6.86 -21.42 5.67
C LEU A 204 7.08 -20.86 7.08
N ILE A 205 6.07 -20.21 7.66
CA ILE A 205 6.18 -19.66 9.02
C ILE A 205 6.33 -20.77 10.06
N LYS A 206 5.62 -21.90 9.88
CA LYS A 206 5.75 -23.04 10.77
C LYS A 206 7.17 -23.62 10.74
N VAL A 207 7.80 -23.71 9.57
CA VAL A 207 9.20 -24.16 9.43
C VAL A 207 10.16 -23.16 10.07
N LEU A 208 9.91 -21.86 9.89
CA LEU A 208 10.79 -20.79 10.38
C LEU A 208 10.41 -20.27 11.78
N GLN A 209 9.59 -21.01 12.54
CA GLN A 209 9.09 -20.57 13.84
C GLN A 209 10.20 -20.50 14.92
N HIS A 210 11.24 -21.31 14.77
CA HIS A 210 12.39 -21.37 15.68
C HIS A 210 13.46 -20.34 15.35
N GLU A 211 13.34 -19.68 14.20
CA GLU A 211 14.23 -18.60 13.80
C GLU A 211 13.81 -17.29 14.49
N GLN A 212 14.78 -16.44 14.81
CA GLN A 212 14.51 -15.09 15.34
C GLN A 212 14.03 -14.12 14.26
N ILE A 213 13.10 -14.56 13.40
CA ILE A 213 12.62 -13.83 12.23
C ILE A 213 11.12 -13.54 12.39
N LYS A 214 10.74 -12.27 12.22
CA LYS A 214 9.33 -11.85 12.15
C LYS A 214 8.95 -11.50 10.72
N PHE A 215 7.83 -12.05 10.27
CA PHE A 215 7.34 -11.83 8.91
C PHE A 215 6.31 -10.71 8.84
N ALA A 216 6.56 -9.74 7.96
CA ALA A 216 5.57 -8.76 7.53
C ALA A 216 5.04 -9.15 6.14
N PHE A 217 3.72 -9.23 6.00
CA PHE A 217 3.12 -9.72 4.76
C PHE A 217 2.64 -8.60 3.86
N TYR A 218 2.75 -8.81 2.56
CA TYR A 218 2.17 -7.92 1.56
C TYR A 218 1.42 -8.69 0.47
N ASN A 219 0.48 -8.00 -0.17
CA ASN A 219 -0.24 -8.54 -1.31
C ASN A 219 0.54 -8.32 -2.61
N MET A 220 0.66 -9.36 -3.43
CA MET A 220 1.34 -9.31 -4.75
C MET A 220 0.57 -8.48 -5.79
N SER A 221 -0.75 -8.34 -5.63
CA SER A 221 -1.64 -7.61 -6.54
C SER A 221 -2.29 -6.44 -5.82
N PRO A 222 -1.53 -5.36 -5.52
CA PRO A 222 -2.09 -4.18 -4.90
C PRO A 222 -3.05 -3.48 -5.86
N LEU A 223 -4.07 -2.81 -5.32
CA LEU A 223 -5.05 -2.05 -6.11
C LEU A 223 -4.41 -1.03 -7.07
N LYS A 224 -3.23 -0.50 -6.73
CA LYS A 224 -2.43 0.38 -7.62
C LYS A 224 -2.11 -0.25 -8.99
N LYS A 225 -2.08 -1.59 -9.11
CA LYS A 225 -1.91 -2.27 -10.40
C LYS A 225 -3.19 -2.26 -11.24
N ILE A 226 -4.36 -2.22 -10.60
CA ILE A 226 -5.68 -2.24 -11.24
C ILE A 226 -6.13 -0.83 -11.62
N PHE A 227 -5.87 0.16 -10.75
CA PHE A 227 -6.25 1.54 -11.01
C PHE A 227 -5.54 2.10 -12.25
N THR A 228 -6.29 2.90 -13.02
CA THR A 228 -5.76 3.63 -14.17
C THR A 228 -4.61 4.52 -13.74
N LYS A 229 -3.52 4.49 -14.52
CA LYS A 229 -2.38 5.38 -14.30
C LYS A 229 -2.80 6.76 -14.77
N LEU A 230 -3.21 7.62 -13.84
CA LEU A 230 -3.58 9.02 -14.12
C LEU A 230 -2.37 9.88 -14.51
N LYS A 231 -1.14 9.42 -14.23
CA LYS A 231 0.09 10.13 -14.57
C LYS A 231 0.61 9.71 -15.94
N ASP A 232 1.19 10.67 -16.65
CA ASP A 232 1.86 10.42 -17.92
C ASP A 232 2.95 9.35 -17.79
N LYS A 233 3.05 8.50 -18.82
CA LYS A 233 4.10 7.48 -18.87
C LYS A 233 5.43 8.18 -19.13
N THR A 234 6.39 8.01 -18.22
CA THR A 234 7.78 8.42 -18.45
C THR A 234 8.33 7.72 -19.69
N ASN A 235 8.93 8.48 -20.60
CA ASN A 235 9.63 7.93 -21.76
C ASN A 235 10.64 6.86 -21.30
N LYS A 236 10.64 5.74 -22.00
CA LYS A 236 11.50 4.58 -21.77
C LYS A 236 12.99 4.96 -21.62
N PHE A 237 13.48 5.86 -22.47
CA PHE A 237 14.89 6.28 -22.46
C PHE A 237 15.24 7.21 -21.29
N MET A 238 14.24 7.79 -20.63
CA MET A 238 14.40 8.61 -19.42
C MET A 238 14.21 7.81 -18.13
N LYS A 239 14.22 6.48 -18.19
CA LYS A 239 14.19 5.61 -17.01
C LYS A 239 15.60 5.27 -16.56
N SER A 240 15.82 5.33 -15.25
CA SER A 240 17.00 4.84 -14.53
C SER A 240 16.67 3.57 -13.75
N ASN A 241 17.72 2.87 -13.27
CA ASN A 241 17.57 1.66 -12.45
C ASN A 241 16.78 0.54 -13.14
N VAL A 242 17.19 0.25 -14.38
CA VAL A 242 16.52 -0.71 -15.27
C VAL A 242 17.48 -1.77 -15.76
N ILE A 243 16.91 -2.96 -16.00
CA ILE A 243 17.52 -4.02 -16.77
C ILE A 243 16.91 -3.95 -18.16
N TYR A 244 17.77 -3.85 -19.17
CA TYR A 244 17.37 -3.67 -20.55
C TYR A 244 17.99 -4.76 -21.42
N CYS A 245 17.36 -5.01 -22.55
CA CYS A 245 17.79 -5.96 -23.56
C CYS A 245 17.96 -5.22 -24.89
N VAL A 246 19.07 -5.44 -25.58
CA VAL A 246 19.39 -4.87 -26.90
C VAL A 246 19.62 -6.02 -27.88
N PRO A 247 18.82 -6.16 -28.94
CA PRO A 247 19.04 -7.20 -29.93
C PRO A 247 20.17 -6.85 -30.90
N CYS A 248 20.88 -7.87 -31.38
CA CYS A 248 21.81 -7.74 -32.48
C CYS A 248 21.06 -7.75 -33.81
N ASN A 249 21.47 -6.91 -34.76
CA ASN A 249 20.89 -6.90 -36.12
C ASN A 249 21.42 -8.06 -36.98
N ASN A 250 22.60 -8.57 -36.64
CA ASN A 250 23.36 -9.48 -37.50
C ASN A 250 23.28 -10.94 -37.04
N CYS A 251 22.75 -11.21 -35.85
CA CYS A 251 22.55 -12.57 -35.34
C CYS A 251 21.35 -12.64 -34.41
N SER A 252 20.90 -13.86 -34.08
CA SER A 252 19.79 -14.09 -33.15
C SER A 252 20.12 -13.77 -31.68
N ASN A 253 21.34 -13.31 -31.39
CA ASN A 253 21.77 -13.05 -30.03
C ASN A 253 21.34 -11.66 -29.54
N ILE A 254 21.16 -11.58 -28.23
CA ILE A 254 20.76 -10.38 -27.52
C ILE A 254 21.77 -10.04 -26.42
N TYR A 255 21.86 -8.76 -26.06
CA TYR A 255 22.61 -8.31 -24.91
C TYR A 255 21.67 -7.88 -23.80
N ILE A 256 21.90 -8.39 -22.59
CA ILE A 256 21.19 -7.94 -21.40
C ILE A 256 22.16 -7.16 -20.53
N GLY A 257 21.72 -5.99 -20.07
CA GLY A 257 22.53 -5.17 -19.18
C GLY A 257 21.69 -4.42 -18.17
N LEU A 258 22.32 -4.05 -17.06
CA LEU A 258 21.78 -3.12 -16.08
C LEU A 258 22.29 -1.69 -16.29
N THR A 259 21.50 -0.72 -15.84
CA THR A 259 21.94 0.67 -15.69
C THR A 259 21.28 1.32 -14.48
N THR A 260 22.08 2.03 -13.68
CA THR A 260 21.61 2.92 -12.62
C THR A 260 21.34 4.34 -13.12
N ASN A 261 21.97 4.73 -14.23
CA ASN A 261 21.74 6.00 -14.92
C ASN A 261 20.58 5.89 -15.92
N TRP A 262 20.17 7.02 -16.50
CA TRP A 262 19.19 7.02 -17.59
C TRP A 262 19.61 6.10 -18.73
N LEU A 263 18.66 5.30 -19.22
CA LEU A 263 18.87 4.37 -20.31
C LEU A 263 19.43 5.06 -21.56
N LYS A 264 18.98 6.28 -21.87
CA LYS A 264 19.52 7.11 -22.96
C LYS A 264 21.04 7.28 -22.84
N THR A 265 21.51 7.62 -21.64
CA THR A 265 22.93 7.84 -21.36
C THR A 265 23.71 6.54 -21.54
N ARG A 266 23.19 5.42 -21.03
CA ARG A 266 23.84 4.11 -21.16
C ARG A 266 23.97 3.66 -22.61
N ILE A 267 22.91 3.84 -23.41
CA ILE A 267 22.93 3.56 -24.86
C ILE A 267 23.95 4.44 -25.57
N SER A 268 24.02 5.73 -25.24
CA SER A 268 25.03 6.63 -25.80
C SER A 268 26.46 6.17 -25.46
N THR A 269 26.69 5.66 -24.24
CA THR A 269 27.97 5.08 -23.85
C THR A 269 28.31 3.87 -24.72
N HIS A 270 27.37 2.93 -24.91
CA HIS A 270 27.58 1.76 -25.78
C HIS A 270 27.93 2.15 -27.22
N LYS A 271 27.17 3.09 -27.81
CA LYS A 271 27.46 3.63 -29.16
C LYS A 271 28.86 4.25 -29.23
N SER A 272 29.26 4.97 -28.19
CA SER A 272 30.60 5.58 -28.12
C SER A 272 31.70 4.53 -27.95
N ASP A 273 31.49 3.51 -27.12
CA ASP A 273 32.46 2.43 -26.89
C ASP A 273 32.71 1.64 -28.17
N ILE A 274 31.66 1.31 -28.95
CA ILE A 274 31.80 0.69 -30.27
C ILE A 274 32.57 1.60 -31.24
N ARG A 275 32.18 2.87 -31.36
CA ARG A 275 32.84 3.83 -32.27
C ARG A 275 34.32 4.05 -31.94
N THR A 276 34.69 3.97 -30.67
CA THR A 276 36.07 4.14 -30.19
C THR A 276 36.80 2.82 -29.98
N MET A 277 36.22 1.70 -30.42
CA MET A 277 36.78 0.34 -30.32
C MET A 277 37.19 -0.05 -28.89
N LYS A 278 36.39 0.32 -27.88
CA LYS A 278 36.63 0.00 -26.47
C LYS A 278 35.94 -1.29 -26.06
N ASN A 279 36.73 -2.26 -25.58
CA ASN A 279 36.27 -3.57 -25.13
C ASN A 279 35.82 -3.56 -23.65
N ARG A 280 34.85 -2.71 -23.30
CA ARG A 280 34.40 -2.53 -21.90
C ARG A 280 33.31 -3.50 -21.46
N CYS A 281 32.54 -4.05 -22.39
CA CYS A 281 31.46 -4.98 -22.08
C CYS A 281 31.27 -6.01 -23.19
N ALA A 282 30.52 -7.06 -22.88
CA ALA A 282 30.17 -8.12 -23.83
C ALA A 282 29.54 -7.58 -25.13
N LEU A 283 28.66 -6.57 -25.03
CA LEU A 283 28.05 -5.91 -26.20
C LEU A 283 29.11 -5.30 -27.12
N SER A 284 30.02 -4.47 -26.59
CA SER A 284 31.06 -3.83 -27.38
C SER A 284 32.03 -4.85 -27.99
N ILE A 285 32.40 -5.88 -27.23
CA ILE A 285 33.31 -6.94 -27.68
C ILE A 285 32.67 -7.75 -28.82
N HIS A 286 31.38 -8.10 -28.67
CA HIS A 286 30.64 -8.79 -29.72
C HIS A 286 30.53 -7.96 -31.00
N ALA A 287 30.22 -6.67 -30.87
CA ALA A 287 30.12 -5.76 -32.01
C ALA A 287 31.45 -5.62 -32.76
N ILE A 288 32.55 -5.43 -32.02
CA ILE A 288 33.89 -5.17 -32.58
C ILE A 288 34.47 -6.44 -33.20
N ASN A 289 34.44 -7.57 -32.49
CA ASN A 289 35.08 -8.81 -32.97
C ASN A 289 34.35 -9.45 -34.16
N ASN A 290 33.01 -9.33 -34.21
CA ASN A 290 32.21 -9.94 -35.26
C ASN A 290 31.76 -8.94 -36.34
N ASN A 291 32.17 -7.67 -36.26
CA ASN A 291 31.65 -6.59 -37.11
C ASN A 291 30.11 -6.53 -37.14
N HIS A 292 29.49 -6.70 -35.97
CA HIS A 292 28.04 -6.69 -35.79
C HIS A 292 27.53 -5.34 -35.30
N SER A 293 26.28 -5.03 -35.64
CA SER A 293 25.56 -3.84 -35.19
C SER A 293 24.40 -4.22 -34.26
N PHE A 294 24.11 -3.36 -33.29
CA PHE A 294 23.01 -3.54 -32.33
C PHE A 294 21.86 -2.57 -32.63
N ASP A 295 20.63 -3.06 -32.48
CA ASP A 295 19.43 -2.24 -32.60
C ASP A 295 19.14 -1.53 -31.28
N PHE A 296 19.69 -0.32 -31.15
CA PHE A 296 19.47 0.49 -29.96
C PHE A 296 18.06 1.07 -29.87
N ASP A 297 17.32 1.18 -30.98
CA ASP A 297 15.99 1.77 -31.00
C ASP A 297 14.95 0.76 -30.50
N ASN A 298 15.14 -0.52 -30.81
CA ASN A 298 14.34 -1.64 -30.28
C ASN A 298 14.80 -2.15 -28.91
N THR A 299 15.70 -1.44 -28.20
CA THR A 299 16.11 -1.77 -26.82
C THR A 299 14.89 -1.95 -25.94
N SER A 300 14.62 -3.10 -25.31
CA SER A 300 13.46 -3.32 -24.42
C SER A 300 13.85 -3.19 -22.93
N ILE A 301 12.90 -2.84 -22.05
CA ILE A 301 13.12 -2.85 -20.60
C ILE A 301 12.49 -4.13 -20.05
N LEU A 302 13.31 -5.01 -19.50
CA LEU A 302 12.87 -6.28 -18.93
C LEU A 302 12.34 -6.07 -17.51
N ASN A 303 13.11 -5.39 -16.66
CA ASN A 303 12.81 -5.21 -15.24
C ASN A 303 13.33 -3.87 -14.69
N SER A 304 12.87 -3.49 -13.50
CA SER A 304 13.32 -2.28 -12.80
C SER A 304 13.25 -2.43 -11.29
N SER A 305 14.21 -1.87 -10.55
CA SER A 305 14.24 -1.89 -9.09
C SER A 305 15.09 -0.75 -8.55
N ASN A 306 14.69 -0.13 -7.45
CA ASN A 306 15.46 0.96 -6.83
C ASN A 306 16.70 0.47 -6.06
N LYS A 307 16.82 -0.84 -5.79
CA LYS A 307 17.94 -1.42 -5.03
C LYS A 307 18.94 -2.05 -5.99
N LEU A 308 20.20 -1.59 -5.93
CA LEU A 308 21.27 -2.10 -6.80
C LEU A 308 21.53 -3.60 -6.61
N SER A 309 21.50 -4.11 -5.37
CA SER A 309 21.66 -5.56 -5.11
C SER A 309 20.57 -6.39 -5.76
N THR A 310 19.32 -5.91 -5.71
CA THR A 310 18.19 -6.54 -6.39
C THR A 310 18.33 -6.44 -7.91
N LEU A 311 18.79 -5.31 -8.46
CA LEU A 311 19.05 -5.17 -9.90
C LEU A 311 20.11 -6.15 -10.39
N LYS A 312 21.25 -6.27 -9.70
CA LYS A 312 22.30 -7.23 -10.05
C LYS A 312 21.77 -8.65 -10.07
N LEU A 313 21.05 -9.06 -9.01
CA LEU A 313 20.43 -10.38 -8.95
C LEU A 313 19.43 -10.59 -10.11
N MET A 314 18.59 -9.60 -10.40
CA MET A 314 17.63 -9.68 -11.50
C MET A 314 18.31 -9.73 -12.87
N GLU A 315 19.39 -8.99 -13.10
CA GLU A 315 20.19 -9.06 -14.33
C GLU A 315 20.72 -10.49 -14.55
N MET A 316 21.34 -11.07 -13.53
CA MET A 316 21.85 -12.44 -13.56
C MET A 316 20.76 -13.47 -13.87
N VAL A 317 19.58 -13.28 -13.27
CA VAL A 317 18.40 -14.12 -13.53
C VAL A 317 17.94 -13.97 -14.99
N GLU A 318 17.87 -12.76 -15.54
CA GLU A 318 17.46 -12.54 -16.92
C GLU A 318 18.48 -13.10 -17.92
N ILE A 319 19.79 -12.96 -17.66
CA ILE A 319 20.84 -13.59 -18.48
C ILE A 319 20.69 -15.11 -18.43
N ASN A 320 20.52 -15.70 -17.25
CA ASN A 320 20.41 -17.15 -17.10
C ASN A 320 19.18 -17.74 -17.82
N LYS A 321 18.05 -17.01 -17.88
CA LYS A 321 16.88 -17.41 -18.66
C LYS A 321 17.15 -17.49 -20.16
N GLN A 322 18.09 -16.69 -20.66
CA GLN A 322 18.38 -16.55 -22.09
C GLN A 322 19.81 -17.01 -22.43
N ILE A 323 20.40 -17.88 -21.60
CA ILE A 323 21.82 -18.25 -21.64
C ILE A 323 22.30 -18.70 -23.03
N ASN A 324 21.43 -19.38 -23.80
CA ASN A 324 21.76 -19.87 -25.15
C ASN A 324 21.78 -18.77 -26.22
N ASN A 325 21.09 -17.65 -25.98
CA ASN A 325 20.88 -16.57 -26.95
C ASN A 325 21.49 -15.24 -26.47
N THR A 326 22.20 -15.20 -25.34
CA THR A 326 22.81 -13.96 -24.84
C THR A 326 24.27 -13.82 -25.26
N VAL A 327 24.73 -12.60 -25.55
CA VAL A 327 26.15 -12.31 -25.78
C VAL A 327 26.94 -12.10 -24.49
N ASN A 328 26.26 -12.02 -23.33
CA ASN A 328 26.84 -11.81 -22.00
C ASN A 328 27.89 -12.89 -21.64
N PHE A 329 28.81 -12.54 -20.73
CA PHE A 329 29.81 -13.49 -20.28
C PHE A 329 29.22 -14.47 -19.25
N LYS A 330 29.73 -15.71 -19.21
CA LYS A 330 29.37 -16.65 -18.14
C LYS A 330 29.71 -16.11 -16.74
N SER A 331 30.77 -15.30 -16.66
CA SER A 331 31.16 -14.60 -15.44
C SER A 331 30.11 -13.61 -14.92
N ASP A 332 29.24 -13.12 -15.81
CA ASP A 332 28.17 -12.19 -15.42
C ASP A 332 27.12 -12.86 -14.51
N ILE A 333 27.13 -14.20 -14.38
CA ILE A 333 26.16 -14.99 -13.58
C ILE A 333 26.84 -15.70 -12.39
N GLU A 334 28.17 -15.61 -12.23
CA GLU A 334 28.93 -16.40 -11.24
C GLU A 334 28.46 -16.25 -9.79
N ASN A 335 27.96 -15.07 -9.41
CA ASN A 335 27.48 -14.81 -8.06
C ASN A 335 26.06 -15.36 -7.80
N LEU A 336 25.45 -16.09 -8.74
CA LEU A 336 24.08 -16.55 -8.62
C LEU A 336 24.07 -17.80 -7.75
N HIS A 337 23.47 -17.69 -6.56
CA HIS A 337 23.43 -18.82 -5.63
C HIS A 337 22.79 -20.06 -6.28
N VAL A 338 23.39 -21.24 -6.05
CA VAL A 338 23.00 -22.53 -6.66
C VAL A 338 21.50 -22.82 -6.51
N ILE A 339 20.91 -22.49 -5.36
CA ILE A 339 19.46 -22.61 -5.12
C ILE A 339 18.65 -21.85 -6.18
N TYR A 340 19.03 -20.62 -6.54
CA TYR A 340 18.31 -19.86 -7.57
C TYR A 340 18.52 -20.46 -8.96
N ALA A 341 19.73 -20.94 -9.27
CA ALA A 341 20.00 -21.62 -10.54
C ALA A 341 19.12 -22.87 -10.71
N ASN A 342 19.00 -23.68 -9.66
CA ASN A 342 18.13 -24.87 -9.64
C ASN A 342 16.64 -24.52 -9.75
N LEU A 343 16.19 -23.47 -9.06
CA LEU A 343 14.80 -23.02 -9.19
C LEU A 343 14.50 -22.52 -10.61
N LEU A 344 15.45 -21.85 -11.25
CA LEU A 344 15.31 -21.37 -12.63
C LEU A 344 15.32 -22.53 -13.63
N SER A 345 16.13 -23.56 -13.42
CA SER A 345 16.13 -24.74 -14.29
C SER A 345 14.79 -25.48 -14.19
N ILE A 346 14.25 -25.67 -12.99
CA ILE A 346 12.91 -26.23 -12.79
C ILE A 346 11.84 -25.37 -13.48
N TYR A 347 11.89 -24.05 -13.31
CA TYR A 347 10.95 -23.13 -13.94
C TYR A 347 10.99 -23.22 -15.47
N ASN A 348 12.19 -23.22 -16.06
CA ASN A 348 12.37 -23.33 -17.50
C ASN A 348 11.88 -24.69 -18.02
N ASN A 349 12.07 -25.78 -17.29
CA ASN A 349 11.57 -27.11 -17.69
C ASN A 349 10.04 -27.23 -17.64
N ILE A 350 9.36 -26.45 -16.80
CA ILE A 350 7.88 -26.43 -16.71
C ILE A 350 7.25 -25.57 -17.82
N HIS A 351 7.98 -24.59 -18.33
CA HIS A 351 7.50 -23.58 -19.27
C HIS A 351 8.18 -23.61 -20.65
N SER A 352 9.01 -24.63 -20.91
CA SER A 352 9.44 -25.03 -22.25
C SER A 352 8.44 -26.03 -22.81
#